data_AF-A0A846PBB5-F1
#
_entry.id   AF-A0A846PBB5-F1
#
_cell.length_a   1.000
_cell.length_b   1.000
_cell.length_c   1.000
_cell.angle_alpha   90.00
_cell.angle_beta   90.00
_cell.angle_gamma   90.00
#
_symmetry.space_group_name_H-M   'P 1'
#
loop_
_entity.id
_entity.type
_entity.pdbx_description
1 polymer ?
#
loop_
_entity_poly.entity_id
_entity_poly.type
_entity_poly.pdbx_seq_one_letter_code
_entity_poly.pdbx_strand_id
1 'polypeptide(L)'
;MPKAWIQDRKSDYYYKKAKAEEYRSRAAYKLFQATRKYHFIEKGDIVLDLGAAPGGWSQAAGEIVGSKGFVLGVDLNPIHDFPESNVKTLEADITKEATLQQILEVLPGKADAVISDVSPKISGIWEVDHARQIDLAQHSLRIALETLKFSG
;
A
#
# COMPACT_ATOMS: atom_id res chain seq x y z
N MET A 1 28.21 -18.08 -5.01
CA MET A 1 27.56 -16.89 -5.60
C MET A 1 27.12 -17.23 -7.00
N PRO A 2 25.81 -17.12 -7.33
CA PRO A 2 25.37 -16.07 -8.27
C PRO A 2 23.86 -15.71 -8.11
N LYS A 3 23.47 -14.72 -7.27
CA LYS A 3 22.05 -14.32 -7.07
C LYS A 3 21.70 -12.89 -7.53
N ALA A 4 22.64 -11.95 -7.43
CA ALA A 4 22.38 -10.53 -7.72
C ALA A 4 21.94 -10.29 -9.19
N TRP A 5 22.66 -10.86 -10.17
CA TRP A 5 22.36 -10.68 -11.60
C TRP A 5 20.98 -11.22 -12.04
N ILE A 6 20.46 -12.29 -11.42
CA ILE A 6 19.11 -12.81 -11.71
C ILE A 6 18.05 -11.87 -11.13
N GLN A 7 18.33 -11.32 -9.93
CA GLN A 7 17.44 -10.41 -9.24
C GLN A 7 17.35 -9.06 -9.98
N ASP A 8 18.47 -8.56 -10.51
CA ASP A 8 18.52 -7.36 -11.35
C ASP A 8 17.75 -7.57 -12.66
N ARG A 9 17.91 -8.72 -13.34
CA ARG A 9 17.14 -9.01 -14.57
C ARG A 9 15.63 -9.10 -14.32
N LYS A 10 15.21 -9.70 -13.20
CA LYS A 10 13.79 -9.74 -12.82
C LYS A 10 13.26 -8.37 -12.42
N SER A 11 14.07 -7.62 -11.67
CA SER A 11 13.85 -6.22 -11.31
C SER A 11 13.59 -5.36 -12.55
N ASP A 12 14.43 -5.51 -13.57
CA ASP A 12 14.33 -4.82 -14.85
C ASP A 12 13.12 -5.26 -15.67
N TYR A 13 12.81 -6.57 -15.68
CA TYR A 13 11.64 -7.09 -16.37
C TYR A 13 10.35 -6.46 -15.84
N TYR A 14 10.10 -6.50 -14.51
CA TYR A 14 8.88 -5.94 -13.94
C TYR A 14 8.85 -4.41 -13.99
N TYR A 15 10.00 -3.76 -13.96
CA TYR A 15 10.07 -2.31 -14.19
C TYR A 15 9.62 -1.95 -15.61
N LYS A 16 10.17 -2.62 -16.63
CA LYS A 16 9.78 -2.41 -18.03
C LYS A 16 8.32 -2.77 -18.26
N LYS A 17 7.86 -3.86 -17.67
CA LYS A 17 6.47 -4.32 -17.76
C LYS A 17 5.51 -3.31 -17.13
N ALA A 18 5.80 -2.83 -15.92
CA ALA A 18 4.99 -1.81 -15.25
C ALA A 18 4.88 -0.55 -16.10
N LYS A 19 6.00 -0.11 -16.69
CA LYS A 19 6.01 1.08 -17.55
C LYS A 19 5.20 0.87 -18.85
N ALA A 20 5.22 -0.34 -19.42
CA ALA A 20 4.47 -0.67 -20.63
C ALA A 20 2.96 -0.84 -20.37
N GLU A 21 2.58 -1.27 -19.17
CA GLU A 21 1.19 -1.42 -18.71
C GLU A 21 0.73 -0.21 -17.86
N GLU A 22 1.48 0.90 -17.87
CA GLU A 22 1.15 2.16 -17.21
C GLU A 22 0.91 2.07 -15.69
N TYR A 23 1.55 1.09 -15.04
CA TYR A 23 1.61 0.98 -13.59
C TYR A 23 2.63 1.96 -12.99
N ARG A 24 2.23 2.67 -11.93
CA ARG A 24 3.06 3.65 -11.21
C ARG A 24 4.30 3.05 -10.56
N SER A 25 4.26 1.76 -10.25
CA SER A 25 5.40 1.02 -9.71
C SER A 25 5.28 -0.46 -10.03
N ARG A 26 6.44 -1.12 -10.22
CA ARG A 26 6.53 -2.59 -10.31
C ARG A 26 5.98 -3.32 -9.09
N ALA A 27 5.83 -2.63 -7.95
CA ALA A 27 5.25 -3.19 -6.74
C ALA A 27 3.80 -3.64 -6.96
N ALA A 28 3.07 -3.04 -7.91
CA ALA A 28 1.72 -3.47 -8.31
C ALA A 28 1.63 -4.99 -8.54
N TYR A 29 2.61 -5.57 -9.23
CA TYR A 29 2.63 -7.02 -9.49
C TYR A 29 2.78 -7.87 -8.23
N LYS A 30 3.41 -7.35 -7.16
CA LYS A 30 3.45 -8.05 -5.87
C LYS A 30 2.04 -8.18 -5.31
N LEU A 31 1.28 -7.08 -5.32
CA LEU A 31 -0.09 -7.07 -4.82
C LEU A 31 -0.98 -8.00 -5.66
N PHE A 32 -0.97 -7.88 -6.99
CA PHE A 32 -1.73 -8.80 -7.86
C PHE A 32 -1.40 -10.28 -7.60
N GLN A 33 -0.11 -10.62 -7.45
CA GLN A 33 0.30 -11.99 -7.16
C GLN A 33 -0.16 -12.46 -5.79
N ALA A 34 -0.07 -11.61 -4.77
CA ALA A 34 -0.50 -11.92 -3.42
C ALA A 34 -2.02 -12.08 -3.37
N THR A 35 -2.79 -11.12 -3.90
CA THR A 35 -4.26 -11.17 -3.92
C THR A 35 -4.76 -12.38 -4.69
N ARG A 36 -4.17 -12.70 -5.86
CA ARG A 36 -4.55 -13.91 -6.60
C ARG A 36 -4.29 -15.20 -5.83
N LYS A 37 -3.29 -15.23 -4.95
CA LYS A 37 -2.91 -16.42 -4.20
C LYS A 37 -3.72 -16.59 -2.92
N TYR A 38 -4.02 -15.49 -2.24
CA TYR A 38 -4.56 -15.50 -0.89
C TYR A 38 -5.97 -14.93 -0.78
N HIS A 39 -6.51 -14.33 -1.85
CA HIS A 39 -7.89 -13.86 -1.95
C HIS A 39 -8.31 -12.88 -0.83
N PHE A 40 -7.42 -11.97 -0.44
CA PHE A 40 -7.67 -10.99 0.64
C PHE A 40 -8.17 -9.62 0.14
N ILE A 41 -8.36 -9.45 -1.17
CA ILE A 41 -9.04 -8.28 -1.75
C ILE A 41 -9.95 -8.79 -2.85
N GLU A 42 -11.22 -8.43 -2.78
CA GLU A 42 -12.27 -8.80 -3.71
C GLU A 42 -12.95 -7.57 -4.33
N LYS A 43 -13.81 -7.82 -5.32
CA LYS A 43 -14.56 -6.77 -6.01
C LYS A 43 -15.58 -6.14 -5.07
N GLY A 44 -15.53 -4.83 -4.91
CA GLY A 44 -16.42 -4.08 -4.03
C GLY A 44 -15.85 -3.77 -2.65
N ASP A 45 -14.65 -4.26 -2.33
CA ASP A 45 -14.02 -4.05 -1.03
C ASP A 45 -13.61 -2.60 -0.79
N ILE A 46 -13.56 -2.23 0.49
CA ILE A 46 -12.91 -1.02 0.99
C ILE A 46 -11.49 -1.38 1.41
N VAL A 47 -10.48 -0.81 0.76
CA VAL A 47 -9.06 -1.09 1.02
C VAL A 47 -8.35 0.14 1.55
N LEU A 48 -7.60 -0.02 2.64
CA LEU A 48 -6.68 0.98 3.15
C LEU A 48 -5.24 0.57 2.82
N ASP A 49 -4.50 1.43 2.12
CA ASP A 49 -3.11 1.21 1.68
C ASP A 49 -2.17 2.15 2.44
N LEU A 50 -1.37 1.62 3.37
CA LEU A 50 -0.43 2.39 4.19
C LEU A 50 0.98 2.37 3.58
N GLY A 51 1.64 3.52 3.51
CA GLY A 51 2.92 3.65 2.81
C GLY A 51 2.73 3.59 1.30
N ALA A 52 1.67 4.23 0.82
CA ALA A 52 1.17 4.03 -0.53
C ALA A 52 2.03 4.64 -1.63
N ALA A 53 2.90 5.62 -1.36
CA ALA A 53 3.63 6.33 -2.42
C ALA A 53 4.61 5.40 -3.16
N PRO A 54 4.67 5.43 -4.50
CA PRO A 54 4.07 6.41 -5.43
C PRO A 54 2.64 6.06 -5.92
N GLY A 55 1.99 5.08 -5.32
CA GLY A 55 0.60 4.68 -5.59
C GLY A 55 0.45 3.39 -6.38
N GLY A 56 1.51 2.56 -6.48
CA GLY A 56 1.46 1.32 -7.26
C GLY A 56 0.52 0.26 -6.67
N TRP A 57 0.45 0.14 -5.35
CA TRP A 57 -0.50 -0.75 -4.67
C TRP A 57 -1.91 -0.19 -4.68
N SER A 58 -2.08 1.11 -4.41
CA SER A 58 -3.37 1.80 -4.55
C SER A 58 -3.97 1.65 -5.96
N GLN A 59 -3.16 1.76 -7.02
CA GLN A 59 -3.60 1.52 -8.42
C GLN A 59 -4.10 0.09 -8.61
N ALA A 60 -3.29 -0.89 -8.21
CA ALA A 60 -3.64 -2.30 -8.36
C ALA A 60 -4.87 -2.69 -7.53
N ALA A 61 -4.98 -2.18 -6.30
CA ALA A 61 -6.16 -2.35 -5.45
C ALA A 61 -7.40 -1.75 -6.13
N GLY A 62 -7.29 -0.56 -6.72
CA GLY A 62 -8.37 0.09 -7.47
C GLY A 62 -8.90 -0.78 -8.62
N GLU A 63 -8.00 -1.40 -9.37
CA GLU A 63 -8.36 -2.36 -10.44
C GLU A 63 -9.07 -3.61 -9.90
N ILE A 64 -8.60 -4.16 -8.77
CA ILE A 64 -9.17 -5.36 -8.16
C ILE A 64 -10.58 -5.09 -7.61
N VAL A 65 -10.74 -4.03 -6.82
CA VAL A 65 -12.03 -3.71 -6.18
C VAL A 65 -13.05 -3.17 -7.18
N GLY A 66 -12.58 -2.55 -8.27
CA GLY A 66 -13.40 -1.98 -9.32
C GLY A 66 -14.28 -0.82 -8.84
N SER A 67 -15.19 -0.35 -9.70
CA SER A 67 -15.98 0.88 -9.48
C SER A 67 -16.96 0.84 -8.31
N LYS A 68 -17.20 -0.34 -7.71
CA LYS A 68 -18.07 -0.49 -6.54
C LYS A 68 -17.30 -0.48 -5.21
N GLY A 69 -15.98 -0.67 -5.27
CA GLY A 69 -15.14 -0.64 -4.08
C GLY A 69 -14.57 0.75 -3.82
N PHE A 70 -13.68 0.83 -2.85
CA PHE A 70 -13.03 2.08 -2.46
C PHE A 70 -11.60 1.81 -2.02
N VAL A 71 -10.67 2.68 -2.39
CA VAL A 71 -9.26 2.60 -1.95
C VAL A 71 -8.84 3.93 -1.36
N LEU A 72 -8.21 3.89 -0.19
CA LEU A 72 -7.53 5.04 0.41
C LEU A 72 -6.03 4.74 0.54
N GLY A 73 -5.21 5.43 -0.23
CA GLY A 73 -3.75 5.42 -0.06
C GLY A 73 -3.31 6.49 0.94
N VAL A 74 -2.50 6.12 1.93
CA VAL A 74 -1.94 7.03 2.93
C VAL A 74 -0.43 6.98 2.87
N ASP A 75 0.21 8.13 2.71
CA ASP A 75 1.67 8.24 2.71
C ASP A 75 2.13 9.60 3.21
N LEU A 76 3.38 9.69 3.64
CA LEU A 76 4.04 10.96 3.97
C LEU A 76 4.30 11.83 2.75
N ASN A 77 4.48 11.19 1.59
CA ASN A 77 4.77 11.88 0.34
C ASN A 77 3.49 12.04 -0.47
N PRO A 78 3.35 13.15 -1.20
CA PRO A 78 2.22 13.35 -2.08
C PRO A 78 2.17 12.25 -3.15
N ILE A 79 0.97 11.71 -3.36
CA ILE A 79 0.66 10.76 -4.43
C ILE A 79 -0.16 11.51 -5.47
N HIS A 80 0.19 11.38 -6.73
CA HIS A 80 -0.60 11.99 -7.81
C HIS A 80 -2.02 11.44 -7.83
N ASP A 81 -3.01 12.28 -8.14
CA ASP A 81 -4.40 11.84 -8.19
C ASP A 81 -4.62 10.70 -9.19
N PHE A 82 -5.56 9.83 -8.88
CA PHE A 82 -5.99 8.74 -9.75
C PHE A 82 -7.17 9.19 -10.62
N PRO A 83 -7.31 8.69 -11.85
CA PRO A 83 -8.47 8.99 -12.68
C PRO A 83 -9.76 8.40 -12.09
N GLU A 84 -9.67 7.31 -11.33
CA GLU A 84 -10.78 6.69 -10.64
C GLU A 84 -11.20 7.50 -9.40
N SER A 85 -12.44 7.97 -9.36
CA SER A 85 -12.96 8.76 -8.23
C SER A 85 -13.06 8.01 -6.90
N ASN A 86 -13.03 6.67 -6.95
CA ASN A 86 -13.06 5.80 -5.78
C ASN A 86 -11.67 5.39 -5.27
N VAL A 87 -10.59 5.90 -5.88
CA VAL A 87 -9.21 5.77 -5.36
C VAL A 87 -8.77 7.14 -4.86
N LYS A 88 -8.74 7.31 -3.55
CA LYS A 88 -8.36 8.56 -2.88
C LYS A 88 -6.99 8.44 -2.23
N THR A 89 -6.36 9.58 -2.01
CA THR A 89 -5.06 9.68 -1.36
C THR A 89 -5.12 10.66 -0.20
N LEU A 90 -4.38 10.37 0.86
CA LEU A 90 -4.22 11.20 2.04
C LEU A 90 -2.72 11.35 2.32
N GLU A 91 -2.23 12.59 2.27
CA GLU A 91 -0.87 12.91 2.70
C GLU A 91 -0.85 13.05 4.22
N ALA A 92 -0.34 12.04 4.92
CA ALA A 92 -0.32 12.01 6.37
C ALA A 92 0.78 11.08 6.92
N ASP A 93 1.23 11.41 8.14
CA ASP A 93 2.22 10.64 8.87
C ASP A 93 1.52 9.63 9.79
N ILE A 94 1.61 8.33 9.46
CA ILE A 94 0.96 7.25 10.23
C ILE A 94 1.45 7.15 11.68
N THR A 95 2.55 7.82 12.05
CA THR A 95 3.04 7.89 13.44
C THR A 95 2.28 8.92 14.28
N LYS A 96 1.42 9.73 13.65
CA LYS A 96 0.61 10.74 14.34
C LYS A 96 -0.76 10.20 14.66
N GLU A 97 -1.18 10.40 15.90
CA GLU A 97 -2.53 10.03 16.38
C GLU A 97 -3.65 10.67 15.56
N ALA A 98 -3.44 11.90 15.06
CA ALA A 98 -4.41 12.61 14.23
C ALA A 98 -4.69 11.90 12.89
N THR A 99 -3.74 11.13 12.37
CA THR A 99 -3.88 10.45 11.08
C THR A 99 -4.95 9.38 11.11
N LEU A 100 -5.14 8.69 12.24
CA LEU A 100 -6.25 7.76 12.39
C LEU A 100 -7.61 8.44 12.19
N GLN A 101 -7.80 9.62 12.78
CA GLN A 101 -9.07 10.37 12.63
C GLN A 101 -9.27 10.82 11.19
N GLN A 102 -8.23 11.32 10.53
CA GLN A 102 -8.29 11.70 9.11
C GLN A 102 -8.65 10.50 8.21
N ILE A 103 -8.11 9.31 8.50
CA ILE A 103 -8.45 8.08 7.78
C ILE A 103 -9.93 7.74 7.98
N LEU A 104 -10.43 7.78 9.21
CA LEU A 104 -11.82 7.47 9.53
C LEU A 104 -12.83 8.45 8.91
N GLU A 105 -12.45 9.72 8.75
CA GLU A 105 -13.27 10.73 8.08
C GLU A 105 -13.39 10.50 6.57
N VAL A 106 -12.36 9.92 5.94
CA VAL A 106 -12.32 9.70 4.48
C VAL A 106 -12.89 8.34 4.08
N LEU A 107 -12.67 7.31 4.91
CA LEU A 107 -13.18 5.96 4.62
C LEU A 107 -14.73 5.95 4.64
N PRO A 108 -15.40 5.32 3.66
CA PRO A 108 -16.86 5.23 3.63
C PRO A 108 -17.43 4.22 4.66
N GLY A 109 -16.55 3.51 5.36
CA GLY A 109 -16.86 2.51 6.37
C GLY A 109 -15.58 1.81 6.82
N LYS A 110 -15.70 0.79 7.67
CA LYS A 110 -14.54 -0.06 8.03
C LYS A 110 -13.95 -0.70 6.77
N ALA A 111 -12.65 -0.89 6.73
CA ALA A 111 -11.94 -1.52 5.61
C ALA A 111 -12.17 -3.04 5.62
N ASP A 112 -12.35 -3.62 4.44
CA ASP A 112 -12.34 -5.07 4.22
C ASP A 112 -10.90 -5.61 4.21
N ALA A 113 -9.93 -4.80 3.78
CA ALA A 113 -8.51 -5.13 3.84
C ALA A 113 -7.65 -3.91 4.19
N VAL A 114 -6.60 -4.13 4.98
CA VAL A 114 -5.54 -3.15 5.23
C VAL A 114 -4.23 -3.73 4.72
N ILE A 115 -3.59 -3.04 3.77
CA ILE A 115 -2.28 -3.39 3.22
C ILE A 115 -1.24 -2.35 3.62
N SER A 116 0.02 -2.77 3.76
CA SER A 116 1.12 -1.88 4.16
C SER A 116 2.42 -2.26 3.46
N ASP A 117 3.04 -1.30 2.78
CA ASP A 117 4.44 -1.37 2.28
C ASP A 117 5.30 -0.27 2.94
N VAL A 118 4.92 0.14 4.15
CA VAL A 118 5.60 1.19 4.92
C VAL A 118 7.04 0.78 5.22
N SER A 119 7.97 1.67 4.90
CA SER A 119 9.39 1.51 5.21
C SER A 119 10.01 2.80 5.73
N PRO A 120 10.99 2.74 6.64
CA PRO A 120 11.69 3.92 7.13
C PRO A 120 12.67 4.44 6.08
N LYS A 121 13.05 5.71 6.24
CA LYS A 121 14.25 6.23 5.57
C LYS A 121 15.48 5.50 6.14
N ILE A 122 16.11 4.70 5.29
CA ILE A 122 17.29 3.89 5.61
C ILE A 122 18.46 4.82 5.94
N SER A 123 19.00 4.69 7.14
CA SER A 123 20.17 5.41 7.62
C SER A 123 21.49 4.70 7.26
N GLY A 124 21.43 3.40 6.96
CA GLY A 124 22.59 2.55 6.73
C GLY A 124 23.12 1.88 7.99
N ILE A 125 22.55 2.19 9.15
CA ILE A 125 22.84 1.53 10.43
C ILE A 125 21.73 0.50 10.66
N TRP A 126 22.08 -0.78 10.50
CA TRP A 126 21.09 -1.87 10.48
C TRP A 126 20.23 -1.91 11.75
N GLU A 127 20.82 -1.74 12.92
CA GLU A 127 20.12 -1.78 14.20
C GLU A 127 19.05 -0.69 14.29
N VAL A 128 19.39 0.53 13.84
CA VAL A 128 18.48 1.69 13.86
C VAL A 128 17.38 1.50 12.82
N ASP A 129 17.73 1.06 11.62
CA ASP A 129 16.76 0.85 10.54
C ASP A 129 15.77 -0.28 10.88
N HIS A 130 16.26 -1.34 11.54
CA HIS A 130 15.41 -2.42 12.02
C HIS A 130 14.44 -1.96 13.12
N ALA A 131 14.93 -1.21 14.11
CA ALA A 131 14.08 -0.66 15.17
C ALA A 131 12.99 0.28 14.60
N ARG A 132 13.33 1.13 13.63
CA ARG A 132 12.38 2.02 12.95
C ARG A 132 11.33 1.24 12.15
N GLN A 133 11.73 0.16 11.47
CA GLN A 133 10.78 -0.68 10.74
C GLN A 133 9.78 -1.35 11.68
N ILE A 134 10.23 -1.82 12.85
CA ILE A 134 9.34 -2.40 13.87
C ILE A 134 8.34 -1.33 14.36
N ASP A 135 8.81 -0.13 14.67
CA ASP A 135 7.97 0.97 15.13
C ASP A 135 6.89 1.33 14.08
N LEU A 136 7.27 1.45 12.81
CA LEU A 136 6.31 1.71 11.72
C LEU A 136 5.30 0.57 11.52
N ALA A 137 5.73 -0.68 11.68
CA ALA A 137 4.83 -1.83 11.64
C ALA A 137 3.83 -1.81 12.80
N GLN A 138 4.25 -1.39 14.00
CA GLN A 138 3.35 -1.22 15.14
C GLN A 138 2.31 -0.13 14.90
N HIS A 139 2.70 1.01 14.33
CA HIS A 139 1.74 2.07 13.97
C HIS A 139 0.75 1.60 12.91
N SER A 140 1.23 0.89 11.89
CA SER A 140 0.37 0.27 10.87
C SER A 140 -0.64 -0.70 11.48
N LEU A 141 -0.20 -1.53 12.43
CA LEU A 141 -1.07 -2.46 13.14
C LEU A 141 -2.13 -1.74 13.98
N ARG A 142 -1.78 -0.66 14.69
CA ARG A 142 -2.76 0.12 15.47
C ARG A 142 -3.85 0.69 14.56
N ILE A 143 -3.47 1.30 13.43
CA ILE A 143 -4.42 1.80 12.44
C ILE A 143 -5.30 0.65 11.92
N ALA A 144 -4.70 -0.51 11.61
CA ALA A 144 -5.44 -1.67 11.11
C ALA A 144 -6.49 -2.15 12.13
N LEU A 145 -6.13 -2.26 13.41
CA LEU A 145 -7.07 -2.68 14.47
C LEU A 145 -8.28 -1.74 14.60
N GLU A 146 -8.07 -0.43 14.36
CA GLU A 146 -9.11 0.58 14.47
C GLU A 146 -9.90 0.80 13.17
N THR A 147 -9.46 0.27 12.03
CA THR A 147 -10.08 0.52 10.72
C THR A 147 -10.62 -0.73 10.05
N LEU A 148 -10.05 -1.90 10.31
CA LEU A 148 -10.43 -3.18 9.70
C LEU A 148 -11.76 -3.71 10.26
N LYS A 149 -12.56 -4.35 9.41
CA LYS A 149 -13.77 -5.09 9.81
C LYS A 149 -13.42 -6.33 10.63
N PHE A 150 -14.39 -6.81 11.40
CA PHE A 150 -14.26 -8.12 12.05
C PHE A 150 -14.13 -9.23 11.00
N SER A 151 -13.11 -10.08 11.14
CA SER A 151 -12.75 -11.13 10.16
C SER A 151 -12.29 -10.64 8.78
N GLY A 152 -11.93 -9.35 8.65
CA GLY A 152 -11.12 -8.86 7.54
C GLY A 152 -9.64 -9.19 7.69
#